data_AF-A0A0K8JFP8-F1
#
_entry.id   AF-A0A0K8JFP8-F1
#
_cell.length_a   1.000
_cell.length_b   1.000
_cell.length_c   1.000
_cell.angle_alpha   90.00
_cell.angle_beta   90.00
_cell.angle_gamma   90.00
#
_symmetry.space_group_name_H-M   'P 1'
#
loop_
_entity.id
_entity.type
_entity.pdbx_description
1 polymer ?
#
loop_
_entity_poly.entity_id
_entity_poly.type
_entity_poly.pdbx_seq_one_letter_code
_entity_poly.pdbx_strand_id
1 'polypeptide(L)'
;MLLAVDKAFLREFVSLPYMGKPVSAIGLYRAGCECDDTAMLVHKHVLLLDEEKATEKAKKEGDSARVQIVVIARLLAEFVGGLEDLGALCFAIKHRNKQSIFKRYVLSETEHGQFHRFIVDSIDEGIQLSEMINIPHLDDLKQQFARDPNKYNGFAQLYQQSAIQIIEAARRYKSLGITAIDVPNPKDYAYVICDAMDTSKSPKSETRGVLVRAYNKIKHRFLVFEDRESLMQEMKQQEIGLEIGWYMLSRKPEDVWNLYKMTMGVSQCLFTIAGLLIILEDNGVDL
;
A
#
# COMPACT_ATOMS: atom_id res chain seq x y z
N MET A 1 -29.26 7.68 -0.73
CA MET A 1 -29.21 7.78 -2.21
C MET A 1 -27.97 8.59 -2.56
N LEU A 2 -27.12 8.09 -3.45
CA LEU A 2 -25.86 8.77 -3.76
C LEU A 2 -26.07 10.12 -4.45
N LEU A 3 -25.23 11.10 -4.11
CA LEU A 3 -25.18 12.38 -4.81
C LEU A 3 -24.64 12.18 -6.24
N ALA A 4 -25.04 13.04 -7.18
CA ALA A 4 -24.58 12.94 -8.57
C ALA A 4 -23.04 12.96 -8.71
N VAL A 5 -22.37 13.77 -7.88
CA VAL A 5 -20.90 13.82 -7.81
C VAL A 5 -20.28 12.51 -7.33
N ASP A 6 -20.92 11.82 -6.39
CA ASP A 6 -20.43 10.54 -5.88
C ASP A 6 -20.60 9.44 -6.92
N LYS A 7 -21.70 9.46 -7.69
CA LYS A 7 -21.90 8.55 -8.82
C LYS A 7 -20.83 8.74 -9.89
N ALA A 8 -20.55 9.98 -10.28
CA ALA A 8 -19.51 10.29 -11.25
C ALA A 8 -18.13 9.87 -10.72
N PHE A 9 -17.82 10.21 -9.47
CA PHE A 9 -16.58 9.82 -8.81
C PHE A 9 -16.39 8.31 -8.79
N LEU A 10 -17.36 7.52 -8.34
CA LEU A 10 -17.24 6.05 -8.26
C LEU A 10 -17.08 5.42 -9.64
N ARG A 11 -17.78 5.92 -10.67
CA ARG A 11 -17.65 5.44 -12.05
C ARG A 11 -16.27 5.75 -12.63
N GLU A 12 -15.77 6.96 -12.41
CA GLU A 12 -14.38 7.29 -12.76
C GLU A 12 -13.41 6.42 -11.98
N PHE A 13 -13.66 6.20 -10.68
CA PHE A 13 -12.82 5.40 -9.78
C PHE A 13 -12.61 3.97 -10.29
N VAL A 14 -13.68 3.32 -10.75
CA VAL A 14 -13.62 1.96 -11.35
C VAL A 14 -13.08 1.94 -12.78
N SER A 15 -12.84 3.09 -13.40
CA SER A 15 -12.29 3.18 -14.76
C SER A 15 -10.79 3.49 -14.78
N LEU A 16 -10.29 4.28 -13.83
CA LEU A 16 -8.92 4.81 -13.91
C LEU A 16 -8.15 4.82 -12.57
N PRO A 17 -8.60 5.49 -11.49
CA PRO A 17 -7.85 5.58 -10.23
C PRO A 17 -7.37 4.24 -9.67
N TYR A 18 -8.20 3.19 -9.71
CA TYR A 18 -7.78 1.87 -9.20
C TYR A 18 -6.62 1.24 -10.00
N MET A 19 -6.41 1.65 -11.26
CA MET A 19 -5.34 1.14 -12.12
C MET A 19 -3.98 1.77 -11.84
N GLY A 20 -3.93 2.90 -11.13
CA GLY A 20 -2.67 3.62 -10.88
C GLY A 20 -1.63 2.76 -10.18
N LYS A 21 -1.99 2.11 -9.07
CA LYS A 21 -1.08 1.23 -8.31
C LYS A 21 -0.68 -0.03 -9.10
N PRO A 22 -1.60 -0.76 -9.76
CA PRO A 22 -1.27 -1.88 -10.62
C PRO A 22 -0.29 -1.55 -11.74
N VAL A 23 -0.53 -0.48 -12.50
CA VAL A 23 0.32 -0.09 -13.63
C VAL A 23 1.75 0.20 -13.15
N SER A 24 1.90 0.99 -12.08
CA SER A 24 3.19 1.26 -11.46
C SER A 24 3.86 -0.03 -10.95
N ALA A 25 3.11 -0.90 -10.27
CA ALA A 25 3.64 -2.15 -9.73
C ALA A 25 4.12 -3.12 -10.83
N ILE A 26 3.43 -3.20 -11.96
CA ILE A 26 3.86 -4.01 -13.13
C ILE A 26 5.17 -3.45 -13.70
N GLY A 27 5.24 -2.13 -13.91
CA GLY A 27 6.44 -1.48 -14.43
C GLY A 27 7.64 -1.70 -13.51
N LEU A 28 7.46 -1.48 -12.21
CA LEU A 28 8.47 -1.73 -11.19
C LEU A 28 8.91 -3.20 -11.18
N TYR A 29 7.96 -4.14 -11.11
CA TYR A 29 8.29 -5.56 -11.07
C TYR A 29 9.09 -6.01 -12.29
N ARG A 30 8.69 -5.57 -13.50
CA ARG A 30 9.44 -5.84 -14.74
C ARG A 30 10.85 -5.24 -14.72
N ALA A 31 10.99 -3.98 -14.30
CA ALA A 31 12.31 -3.36 -14.14
C ALA A 31 13.21 -4.11 -13.15
N GLY A 32 12.62 -4.72 -12.11
CA GLY A 32 13.34 -5.59 -11.18
C GLY A 32 13.79 -6.91 -11.81
N CYS A 33 12.96 -7.51 -12.68
CA CYS A 33 13.33 -8.70 -13.46
C CYS A 33 14.39 -8.40 -14.52
N GLU A 34 14.31 -7.23 -15.15
CA GLU A 34 15.19 -6.73 -16.22
C GLU A 34 16.23 -5.75 -15.63
N CYS A 35 16.81 -6.09 -14.48
CA CYS A 35 17.63 -5.17 -13.69
C CYS A 35 18.95 -4.75 -14.38
N ASP A 36 19.55 -5.62 -15.19
CA ASP A 36 20.75 -5.29 -15.98
C ASP A 36 20.44 -4.19 -17.02
N ASP A 37 19.37 -4.37 -17.79
CA ASP A 37 18.93 -3.42 -18.81
C ASP A 37 18.50 -2.10 -18.17
N THR A 38 17.79 -2.18 -17.04
CA THR A 38 17.38 -1.00 -16.27
C THR A 38 18.59 -0.24 -15.73
N ALA A 39 19.61 -0.93 -15.20
CA ALA A 39 20.84 -0.30 -14.71
C ALA A 39 21.60 0.41 -15.85
N MET A 40 21.69 -0.23 -17.01
CA MET A 40 22.25 0.39 -18.22
C MET A 40 21.47 1.65 -18.60
N LEU A 41 20.13 1.59 -18.66
CA LEU A 41 19.30 2.74 -19.04
C LEU A 41 19.47 3.92 -18.07
N VAL A 42 19.62 3.65 -16.77
CA VAL A 42 19.93 4.69 -15.78
C VAL A 42 21.25 5.39 -16.13
N HIS A 43 22.34 4.65 -16.38
CA HIS A 43 23.62 5.26 -16.76
C HIS A 43 23.54 6.01 -18.09
N LYS A 44 22.88 5.42 -19.09
CA LYS A 44 22.67 6.04 -20.41
C LYS A 44 21.98 7.39 -20.30
N HIS A 45 20.90 7.48 -19.52
CA HIS A 45 20.08 8.68 -19.45
C HIS A 45 20.52 9.69 -18.38
N VAL A 46 21.04 9.23 -17.24
CA VAL A 46 21.46 10.11 -16.13
C VAL A 46 22.88 10.62 -16.34
N LEU A 47 23.79 9.75 -16.81
CA LEU A 47 25.18 10.13 -17.05
C LEU A 47 25.48 10.46 -18.52
N LEU A 48 24.46 10.42 -19.39
CA LEU A 48 24.55 10.74 -20.81
C LEU A 48 25.62 9.90 -21.55
N LEU A 49 25.77 8.63 -21.14
CA LEU A 49 26.67 7.68 -21.79
C LEU A 49 26.01 7.06 -23.03
N ASP A 50 26.82 6.63 -23.99
CA ASP A 50 26.36 5.69 -25.01
C ASP A 50 26.06 4.31 -24.39
N GLU A 51 25.35 3.46 -25.14
CA GLU A 51 24.85 2.19 -24.64
C GLU A 51 25.95 1.21 -24.23
N GLU A 52 27.06 1.18 -24.96
CA GLU A 52 28.19 0.31 -24.69
C GLU A 52 28.87 0.70 -23.37
N LYS A 53 29.21 1.99 -23.21
CA LYS A 53 29.82 2.50 -21.97
C LYS A 53 28.88 2.40 -20.77
N ALA A 54 27.59 2.64 -20.97
CA ALA A 54 26.59 2.48 -19.92
C ALA A 54 26.51 1.02 -19.44
N THR A 55 26.51 0.06 -20.38
CA THR A 55 26.51 -1.38 -20.07
C THR A 55 27.77 -1.80 -19.32
N GLU A 56 28.94 -1.37 -19.78
CA GLU A 56 30.21 -1.68 -19.13
C GLU A 56 30.25 -1.14 -17.70
N LYS A 57 29.83 0.12 -17.51
CA LYS A 57 29.78 0.76 -16.20
C LYS A 57 28.81 0.05 -15.25
N ALA A 58 27.59 -0.25 -15.70
CA ALA A 58 26.58 -0.96 -14.90
C ALA A 58 27.11 -2.32 -14.39
N LYS A 59 27.77 -3.09 -15.27
CA LYS A 59 28.38 -4.38 -14.92
C LYS A 59 29.53 -4.22 -13.93
N LYS A 60 30.41 -3.24 -14.18
CA LYS A 60 31.57 -2.97 -13.32
C LYS A 60 31.16 -2.56 -11.91
N GLU A 61 30.08 -1.80 -11.77
CA GLU A 61 29.60 -1.28 -10.48
C GLU A 61 28.60 -2.21 -9.78
N GLY A 62 28.13 -3.26 -10.46
CA GLY A 62 27.16 -4.21 -9.92
C GLY A 62 25.77 -3.61 -9.70
N ASP A 63 25.39 -2.62 -10.52
CA ASP A 63 24.22 -1.79 -10.28
C ASP A 63 22.87 -2.51 -10.42
N SER A 64 22.85 -3.68 -11.04
CA SER A 64 21.65 -4.52 -11.15
C SER A 64 21.07 -4.84 -9.76
N ALA A 65 21.93 -5.10 -8.78
CA ALA A 65 21.52 -5.32 -7.39
C ALA A 65 20.90 -4.05 -6.75
N ARG A 66 21.49 -2.88 -7.02
CA ARG A 66 21.00 -1.58 -6.52
C ARG A 66 19.66 -1.22 -7.15
N VAL A 67 19.50 -1.46 -8.45
CA VAL A 67 18.22 -1.30 -9.15
C VAL A 67 17.15 -2.16 -8.52
N GLN A 68 17.43 -3.43 -8.22
CA GLN A 68 16.46 -4.28 -7.51
C GLN A 68 16.04 -3.68 -6.18
N ILE A 69 16.97 -3.18 -5.37
CA ILE A 69 16.65 -2.55 -4.08
C ILE A 69 15.76 -1.33 -4.28
N VAL A 70 16.07 -0.49 -5.27
CA VAL A 70 15.26 0.68 -5.60
C VAL A 70 13.83 0.28 -5.97
N VAL A 71 13.72 -0.71 -6.86
CA VAL A 71 12.44 -1.24 -7.34
C VAL A 71 11.61 -1.81 -6.20
N ILE A 72 12.20 -2.64 -5.33
CA ILE A 72 11.48 -3.29 -4.23
C ILE A 72 10.99 -2.22 -3.23
N ALA A 73 11.81 -1.20 -2.95
CA ALA A 73 11.41 -0.12 -2.06
C ALA A 73 10.24 0.69 -2.65
N ARG A 74 10.27 0.95 -3.96
CA ARG A 74 9.15 1.61 -4.65
C ARG A 74 7.90 0.74 -4.70
N LEU A 75 8.04 -0.57 -4.88
CA LEU A 75 6.92 -1.50 -4.84
C LEU A 75 6.27 -1.53 -3.45
N LEU A 76 7.06 -1.46 -2.38
CA LEU A 76 6.55 -1.29 -1.01
C LEU A 76 5.76 0.00 -0.88
N ALA A 77 6.27 1.10 -1.45
CA ALA A 77 5.59 2.38 -1.38
C ALA A 77 4.25 2.37 -2.15
N GLU A 78 4.17 1.68 -3.29
CA GLU A 78 2.90 1.51 -3.99
C GLU A 78 1.92 0.64 -3.20
N PHE A 79 2.39 -0.44 -2.57
CA PHE A 79 1.56 -1.27 -1.71
C PHE A 79 0.98 -0.49 -0.53
N VAL A 80 1.82 0.23 0.22
CA VAL A 80 1.38 1.01 1.38
C VAL A 80 0.48 2.17 0.97
N GLY A 81 0.81 2.87 -0.11
CA GLY A 81 -0.06 3.90 -0.67
C GLY A 81 -1.43 3.34 -1.07
N GLY A 82 -1.48 2.13 -1.65
CA GLY A 82 -2.75 1.45 -1.92
C GLY A 82 -3.55 1.15 -0.66
N LEU A 83 -2.91 0.77 0.44
CA LEU A 83 -3.59 0.57 1.74
C LEU A 83 -4.16 1.88 2.28
N GLU A 84 -3.44 3.00 2.13
CA GLU A 84 -3.93 4.34 2.48
C GLU A 84 -5.15 4.72 1.63
N ASP A 85 -5.07 4.51 0.31
CA ASP A 85 -6.17 4.78 -0.64
C ASP A 85 -7.43 3.95 -0.28
N LEU A 86 -7.25 2.67 0.05
CA LEU A 86 -8.35 1.79 0.48
C LEU A 86 -8.96 2.27 1.79
N GLY A 87 -8.14 2.59 2.80
CA GLY A 87 -8.62 3.11 4.07
C GLY A 87 -9.38 4.44 3.91
N ALA A 88 -8.87 5.33 3.07
CA ALA A 88 -9.49 6.61 2.74
C ALA A 88 -10.85 6.43 2.05
N LEU A 89 -10.93 5.56 1.04
CA LEU A 89 -12.17 5.28 0.34
C LEU A 89 -13.22 4.69 1.29
N CYS A 90 -12.85 3.66 2.05
CA CYS A 90 -13.76 3.02 2.99
C CYS A 90 -14.24 3.98 4.09
N PHE A 91 -13.35 4.84 4.61
CA PHE A 91 -13.72 5.89 5.55
C PHE A 91 -14.73 6.87 4.94
N ALA A 92 -14.46 7.34 3.72
CA ALA A 92 -15.35 8.25 3.00
C ALA A 92 -16.75 7.65 2.80
N ILE A 93 -16.82 6.37 2.43
CA ILE A 93 -18.08 5.63 2.26
C ILE A 93 -18.80 5.48 3.60
N LYS A 94 -18.10 5.06 4.67
CA LYS A 94 -18.68 4.89 6.01
C LYS A 94 -19.36 6.17 6.51
N HIS A 95 -18.74 7.31 6.27
CA HIS A 95 -19.18 8.62 6.76
C HIS A 95 -19.93 9.46 5.73
N ARG A 96 -20.39 8.85 4.62
CA ARG A 96 -21.16 9.54 3.57
C ARG A 96 -22.47 10.17 4.05
N ASN A 97 -23.03 9.66 5.14
CA ASN A 97 -24.25 10.22 5.71
C ASN A 97 -23.93 11.67 6.14
N LYS A 98 -24.60 12.64 5.48
CA LYS A 98 -24.44 14.11 5.61
C LYS A 98 -23.37 14.78 4.73
N GLN A 99 -22.55 14.05 3.97
CA GLN A 99 -21.52 14.63 3.08
C GLN A 99 -21.17 13.71 1.89
N SER A 100 -20.81 14.30 0.75
CA SER A 100 -20.34 13.56 -0.44
C SER A 100 -19.15 12.62 -0.13
N ILE A 101 -19.19 11.40 -0.67
CA ILE A 101 -18.07 10.45 -0.67
C ILE A 101 -16.83 11.11 -1.31
N PHE A 102 -16.99 11.72 -2.48
CA PHE A 102 -15.89 12.40 -3.18
C PHE A 102 -15.24 13.48 -2.29
N LYS A 103 -16.06 14.35 -1.69
CA LYS A 103 -15.57 15.40 -0.80
C LYS A 103 -14.75 14.83 0.35
N ARG A 104 -15.23 13.76 1.00
CA ARG A 104 -14.51 13.13 2.11
C ARG A 104 -13.22 12.48 1.64
N TYR A 105 -13.26 11.73 0.55
CA TYR A 105 -12.08 11.06 0.01
C TYR A 105 -10.94 12.04 -0.27
N VAL A 106 -11.22 13.15 -0.95
CA VAL A 106 -10.21 14.17 -1.29
C VAL A 106 -9.67 14.91 -0.05
N LEU A 107 -10.48 15.05 1.00
CA LEU A 107 -10.09 15.75 2.24
C LEU A 107 -9.50 14.81 3.31
N SER A 108 -9.41 13.50 3.04
CA SER A 108 -9.01 12.49 4.04
C SER A 108 -7.50 12.39 4.23
N GLU A 109 -6.89 13.40 4.85
CA GLU A 109 -5.42 13.45 5.02
C GLU A 109 -4.87 12.36 5.96
N THR A 110 -5.57 12.06 7.06
CA THR A 110 -5.08 11.10 8.08
C THR A 110 -6.12 10.05 8.52
N GLU A 111 -7.30 10.08 7.91
CA GLU A 111 -8.48 9.33 8.37
C GLU A 111 -8.40 7.84 8.00
N HIS A 112 -7.61 7.49 6.97
CA HIS A 112 -7.34 6.11 6.57
C HIS A 112 -6.77 5.26 7.73
N GLY A 113 -5.91 5.84 8.57
CA GLY A 113 -5.35 5.14 9.73
C GLY A 113 -6.38 4.86 10.83
N GLN A 114 -7.39 5.72 10.98
CA GLN A 114 -8.49 5.53 11.92
C GLN A 114 -9.40 4.40 11.45
N PHE A 115 -9.66 4.32 10.15
CA PHE A 115 -10.44 3.24 9.56
C PHE A 115 -9.77 1.88 9.78
N HIS A 116 -8.48 1.73 9.44
CA HIS A 116 -7.76 0.46 9.66
C HIS A 116 -7.75 0.04 11.13
N ARG A 117 -7.62 1.01 12.06
CA ARG A 117 -7.69 0.74 13.50
C ARG A 117 -9.07 0.22 13.90
N PHE A 118 -10.14 0.92 13.49
CA PHE A 118 -11.52 0.50 13.73
C PHE A 118 -11.76 -0.93 13.23
N ILE A 119 -11.30 -1.27 12.03
CA ILE A 119 -11.44 -2.62 11.50
C ILE A 119 -10.73 -3.63 12.41
N VAL A 120 -9.46 -3.42 12.74
CA VAL A 120 -8.70 -4.38 13.55
C VAL A 120 -9.31 -4.57 14.93
N ASP A 121 -9.74 -3.49 15.57
CA ASP A 121 -10.26 -3.54 16.94
C ASP A 121 -11.65 -4.23 16.98
N SER A 122 -12.37 -4.33 15.85
CA SER A 122 -13.67 -4.99 15.73
C SER A 122 -13.61 -6.40 15.10
N ILE A 123 -12.42 -6.94 14.78
CA ILE A 123 -12.30 -8.27 14.12
C ILE A 123 -12.89 -9.38 14.98
N ASP A 124 -12.57 -9.40 16.27
CA ASP A 124 -12.98 -10.48 17.18
C ASP A 124 -14.49 -10.45 17.48
N GLU A 125 -15.15 -9.34 17.16
CA GLU A 125 -16.60 -9.16 17.28
C GLU A 125 -17.36 -9.67 16.04
N GLY A 126 -16.66 -10.11 14.99
CA GLY A 126 -17.27 -10.63 13.77
C GLY A 126 -17.84 -9.56 12.83
N ILE A 127 -17.21 -8.38 12.82
CA ILE A 127 -17.62 -7.22 12.00
C ILE A 127 -17.87 -7.60 10.53
N GLN A 128 -19.02 -7.17 10.00
CA GLN A 128 -19.44 -7.39 8.62
C GLN A 128 -19.19 -6.15 7.75
N LEU A 129 -19.15 -6.32 6.42
CA LEU A 129 -18.94 -5.19 5.49
C LEU A 129 -19.95 -4.04 5.69
N SER A 130 -21.19 -4.37 6.04
CA SER A 130 -22.25 -3.40 6.36
C SER A 130 -21.82 -2.47 7.47
N GLU A 131 -21.22 -3.01 8.52
CA GLU A 131 -20.72 -2.25 9.66
C GLU A 131 -19.40 -1.54 9.32
N MET A 132 -18.54 -2.18 8.51
CA MET A 132 -17.26 -1.61 8.08
C MET A 132 -17.46 -0.28 7.36
N ILE A 133 -18.27 -0.28 6.29
CA ILE A 133 -18.47 0.86 5.40
C ILE A 133 -19.90 1.43 5.45
N ASN A 134 -20.66 1.08 6.48
CA ASN A 134 -22.01 1.59 6.74
C ASN A 134 -22.98 1.35 5.57
N ILE A 135 -23.01 0.17 4.95
CA ILE A 135 -23.97 -0.19 3.87
C ILE A 135 -25.02 -1.19 4.39
N PRO A 136 -26.15 -1.41 3.71
CA PRO A 136 -27.17 -2.35 4.18
C PRO A 136 -26.66 -3.78 4.35
N HIS A 137 -27.22 -4.52 5.32
CA HIS A 137 -26.83 -5.92 5.54
C HIS A 137 -27.27 -6.80 4.37
N LEU A 138 -26.54 -7.89 4.16
CA LEU A 138 -26.80 -8.80 3.05
C LEU A 138 -28.21 -9.42 3.11
N ASP A 139 -28.72 -9.69 4.31
CA ASP A 139 -30.07 -10.21 4.52
C ASP A 139 -31.17 -9.23 4.07
N ASP A 140 -30.97 -7.94 4.30
CA ASP A 140 -31.89 -6.88 3.86
C ASP A 140 -31.90 -6.76 2.33
N LEU A 141 -30.73 -6.94 1.71
CA LEU A 141 -30.57 -6.86 0.27
C LEU A 141 -31.24 -8.03 -0.46
N LYS A 142 -31.34 -9.21 0.17
CA LYS A 142 -31.95 -10.40 -0.45
C LYS A 142 -33.34 -10.15 -1.02
N GLN A 143 -34.16 -9.35 -0.33
CA GLN A 143 -35.50 -9.00 -0.80
C GLN A 143 -35.47 -8.06 -2.02
N GLN A 144 -34.52 -7.13 -2.06
CA GLN A 144 -34.37 -6.19 -3.18
C GLN A 144 -33.93 -6.89 -4.46
N PHE A 145 -33.12 -7.95 -4.35
CA PHE A 145 -32.71 -8.79 -5.47
C PHE A 145 -33.62 -10.00 -5.72
N ALA A 146 -34.80 -10.09 -5.11
CA ALA A 146 -35.67 -11.27 -5.21
C ALA A 146 -36.07 -11.64 -6.66
N ARG A 147 -36.05 -10.66 -7.57
CA ARG A 147 -36.36 -10.86 -9.01
C ARG A 147 -35.20 -11.48 -9.80
N ASP A 148 -33.98 -11.46 -9.26
CA ASP A 148 -32.78 -12.00 -9.91
C ASP A 148 -31.84 -12.68 -8.88
N PRO A 149 -32.12 -13.94 -8.52
CA PRO A 149 -31.32 -14.70 -7.56
C PRO A 149 -29.86 -14.90 -7.99
N ASN A 150 -29.58 -14.95 -9.29
CA ASN A 150 -28.22 -15.11 -9.79
C ASN A 150 -27.40 -13.84 -9.55
N LYS A 151 -28.00 -12.68 -9.81
CA LYS A 151 -27.40 -11.38 -9.50
C LYS A 151 -27.17 -11.22 -8.00
N TYR A 152 -28.12 -11.64 -7.16
CA TYR A 152 -27.93 -11.66 -5.70
C TYR A 152 -26.74 -12.52 -5.29
N ASN A 153 -26.63 -13.75 -5.81
CA ASN A 153 -25.54 -14.66 -5.43
C ASN A 153 -24.17 -14.10 -5.82
N GLY A 154 -24.04 -13.52 -7.02
CA GLY A 154 -22.81 -12.84 -7.44
C GLY A 154 -22.49 -11.64 -6.55
N PHE A 155 -23.48 -10.81 -6.23
CA PHE A 155 -23.32 -9.69 -5.31
C PHE A 155 -22.89 -10.14 -3.91
N ALA A 156 -23.53 -11.17 -3.35
CA ALA A 156 -23.23 -11.73 -2.03
C ALA A 156 -21.78 -12.22 -1.94
N GLN A 157 -21.28 -12.88 -2.99
CA GLN A 157 -19.88 -13.30 -3.06
C GLN A 157 -18.93 -12.11 -3.03
N LEU A 158 -19.18 -11.08 -3.85
CA LEU A 158 -18.36 -9.86 -3.86
C LEU A 158 -18.39 -9.11 -2.52
N TYR A 159 -19.56 -9.06 -1.87
CA TYR A 159 -19.75 -8.46 -0.55
C TYR A 159 -18.89 -9.17 0.51
N GLN A 160 -18.95 -10.50 0.57
CA GLN A 160 -18.16 -11.29 1.51
C GLN A 160 -16.65 -11.21 1.22
N GLN A 161 -16.26 -11.31 -0.04
CA GLN A 161 -14.85 -11.20 -0.45
C GLN A 161 -14.27 -9.83 -0.11
N SER A 162 -15.03 -8.75 -0.29
CA SER A 162 -14.60 -7.40 0.06
C SER A 162 -14.37 -7.25 1.57
N ALA A 163 -15.22 -7.85 2.41
CA ALA A 163 -15.03 -7.86 3.86
C ALA A 163 -13.69 -8.51 4.25
N ILE A 164 -13.42 -9.69 3.70
CA ILE A 164 -12.17 -10.44 3.95
C ILE A 164 -10.96 -9.60 3.52
N GLN A 165 -11.01 -9.01 2.32
CA GLN A 165 -9.91 -8.20 1.79
C GLN A 165 -9.65 -6.94 2.63
N ILE A 166 -10.70 -6.25 3.10
CA ILE A 166 -10.56 -5.10 4.00
C ILE A 166 -9.91 -5.51 5.32
N ILE A 167 -10.35 -6.63 5.92
CA ILE A 167 -9.75 -7.16 7.16
C ILE A 167 -8.26 -7.49 6.96
N GLU A 168 -7.92 -8.17 5.87
CA GLU A 168 -6.52 -8.49 5.55
C GLU A 168 -5.68 -7.23 5.33
N ALA A 169 -6.21 -6.24 4.63
CA ALA A 169 -5.55 -4.94 4.41
C ALA A 169 -5.30 -4.22 5.75
N ALA A 170 -6.31 -4.14 6.60
CA ALA A 170 -6.21 -3.49 7.91
C ALA A 170 -5.22 -4.21 8.84
N ARG A 171 -5.24 -5.54 8.85
CA ARG A 171 -4.24 -6.35 9.57
C ARG A 171 -2.84 -6.03 9.09
N ARG A 172 -2.58 -6.01 7.78
CA ARG A 172 -1.25 -5.73 7.21
C ARG A 172 -0.77 -4.31 7.49
N TYR A 173 -1.69 -3.34 7.42
CA TYR A 173 -1.41 -1.96 7.80
C TYR A 173 -0.94 -1.84 9.26
N LYS A 174 -1.44 -2.70 10.16
CA LYS A 174 -1.04 -2.77 11.59
C LYS A 174 0.17 -3.69 11.85
N SER A 175 0.27 -4.85 11.19
CA SER A 175 1.10 -5.99 11.60
C SER A 175 2.54 -6.00 11.08
N LEU A 176 2.91 -5.19 10.09
CA LEU A 176 4.25 -5.22 9.48
C LEU A 176 5.33 -4.49 10.32
N GLY A 177 5.16 -4.47 11.65
CA GLY A 177 6.06 -3.87 12.63
C GLY A 177 7.25 -4.75 13.00
N ILE A 178 7.91 -5.42 12.06
CA ILE A 178 9.14 -6.18 12.37
C ILE A 178 10.27 -5.18 12.58
N THR A 179 10.53 -4.84 13.84
CA THR A 179 11.86 -4.39 14.29
C THR A 179 12.81 -5.56 14.21
N ALA A 180 13.94 -5.37 13.54
CA ALA A 180 14.92 -6.40 13.20
C ALA A 180 15.21 -7.38 14.36
N ILE A 181 14.89 -8.65 14.14
CA ILE A 181 15.44 -9.80 14.87
C ILE A 181 16.59 -10.31 14.00
N ASP A 182 17.69 -10.76 14.63
CA ASP A 182 18.89 -11.33 13.99
C ASP A 182 18.59 -12.04 12.67
N VAL A 183 19.23 -11.54 11.62
CA VAL A 183 18.90 -11.88 10.25
C VAL A 183 19.96 -12.82 9.72
N PRO A 184 19.61 -14.03 9.26
CA PRO A 184 20.59 -15.04 8.91
C PRO A 184 21.54 -14.65 7.77
N ASN A 185 21.13 -13.74 6.87
CA ASN A 185 21.94 -13.27 5.75
C ASN A 185 21.63 -11.80 5.42
N PRO A 186 22.49 -10.84 5.82
CA PRO A 186 22.30 -9.42 5.54
C PRO A 186 22.17 -9.07 4.05
N LYS A 187 22.76 -9.86 3.14
CA LYS A 187 22.73 -9.62 1.69
C LYS A 187 21.34 -9.76 1.07
N ASP A 188 20.46 -10.52 1.73
CA ASP A 188 19.10 -10.77 1.27
C ASP A 188 18.15 -9.61 1.61
N TYR A 189 18.65 -8.53 2.22
CA TYR A 189 17.83 -7.42 2.68
C TYR A 189 18.41 -6.07 2.27
N ALA A 190 17.52 -5.10 2.15
CA ALA A 190 17.84 -3.69 2.20
C ALA A 190 17.22 -3.09 3.46
N TYR A 191 17.73 -1.92 3.86
CA TYR A 191 17.36 -1.29 5.12
C TYR A 191 16.81 0.10 4.85
N VAL A 192 15.60 0.36 5.34
CA VAL A 192 14.95 1.66 5.23
C VAL A 192 15.01 2.35 6.59
N ILE A 193 15.56 3.56 6.63
CA ILE A 193 15.49 4.38 7.84
C ILE A 193 14.04 4.78 8.06
N CYS A 194 13.44 4.36 9.17
CA CYS A 194 12.08 4.71 9.58
C CYS A 194 12.05 5.93 10.48
N ASP A 195 13.02 6.02 11.38
CA ASP A 195 13.14 7.11 12.34
C ASP A 195 14.60 7.39 12.67
N ALA A 196 14.89 8.61 13.08
CA ALA A 196 16.19 9.05 13.55
C ALA A 196 15.97 9.97 14.74
N MET A 197 16.32 9.48 15.93
CA MET A 197 16.17 10.21 17.19
C MET A 197 17.53 10.69 17.66
N ASP A 198 17.57 11.94 18.11
CA ASP A 198 18.70 12.46 18.86
C ASP A 198 18.77 11.72 20.20
N THR A 199 19.90 11.10 20.51
CA THR A 199 20.07 10.32 21.75
C THR A 199 19.92 11.19 23.00
N SER A 200 20.00 12.52 22.86
CA SER A 200 19.75 13.48 23.93
C SER A 200 18.26 13.72 24.23
N LYS A 201 17.33 13.18 23.43
CA LYS A 201 15.88 13.43 23.53
C LYS A 201 15.14 12.16 23.91
N SER A 202 14.22 12.25 24.87
CA SER A 202 13.36 11.12 25.24
C SER A 202 12.51 10.69 24.03
N PRO A 203 12.35 9.37 23.81
CA PRO A 203 11.53 8.86 22.72
C PRO A 203 10.10 9.35 22.91
N LYS A 204 9.52 9.99 21.88
CA LYS A 204 8.09 10.27 21.86
C LYS A 204 7.35 8.94 21.69
N SER A 205 6.26 8.74 22.43
CA SER A 205 5.41 7.56 22.21
C SER A 205 4.79 7.65 20.81
N GLU A 206 5.36 6.91 19.85
CA GLU A 206 4.88 6.92 18.48
C GLU A 206 3.78 5.88 18.28
N THR A 207 2.61 6.36 17.86
CA THR A 207 1.41 5.55 17.62
C THR A 207 1.32 5.00 16.18
N ARG A 208 2.34 5.18 15.34
CA ARG A 208 2.32 4.80 13.91
C ARG A 208 3.07 3.51 13.64
N GLY A 209 2.52 2.65 12.78
CA GLY A 209 3.15 1.39 12.38
C GLY A 209 4.47 1.59 11.62
N VAL A 210 5.44 0.68 11.81
CA VAL A 210 6.79 0.74 11.20
C VAL A 210 6.73 0.87 9.68
N LEU A 211 5.83 0.13 9.03
CA LEU A 211 5.63 0.13 7.58
C LEU A 211 5.29 1.52 7.03
N VAL A 212 4.36 2.23 7.68
CA VAL A 212 3.95 3.59 7.27
C VAL A 212 5.10 4.57 7.43
N ARG A 213 5.96 4.39 8.44
CA ARG A 213 7.17 5.19 8.61
C ARG A 213 8.17 4.91 7.49
N ALA A 214 8.43 3.64 7.16
CA ALA A 214 9.28 3.24 6.04
C ALA A 214 8.78 3.84 4.72
N TYR A 215 7.48 3.69 4.42
CA TYR A 215 6.83 4.27 3.25
C TYR A 215 7.04 5.79 3.16
N ASN A 216 6.78 6.53 4.23
CA ASN A 216 6.96 7.99 4.23
C ASN A 216 8.41 8.38 3.91
N LYS A 217 9.39 7.61 4.40
CA LYS A 217 10.82 7.87 4.16
C LYS A 217 11.21 7.54 2.74
N ILE A 218 10.68 6.45 2.15
CA ILE A 218 10.84 6.11 0.74
C ILE A 218 10.20 7.19 -0.15
N LYS A 219 8.97 7.60 0.14
CA LYS A 219 8.19 8.58 -0.63
C LYS A 219 8.87 9.95 -0.69
N HIS A 220 9.36 10.46 0.44
CA HIS A 220 9.82 11.85 0.52
C HIS A 220 11.33 12.04 0.38
N ARG A 221 12.15 11.06 0.76
CA ARG A 221 13.62 11.23 0.83
C ARG A 221 14.44 10.04 0.31
N PHE A 222 13.78 8.92 0.02
CA PHE A 222 14.40 7.69 -0.45
C PHE A 222 15.57 7.20 0.42
N LEU A 223 15.37 7.13 1.74
CA LEU A 223 16.40 6.70 2.70
C LEU A 223 16.53 5.17 2.79
N VAL A 224 17.07 4.56 1.74
CA VAL A 224 17.26 3.11 1.60
C VAL A 224 18.75 2.79 1.49
N PHE A 225 19.22 1.78 2.22
CA PHE A 225 20.62 1.42 2.36
C PHE A 225 20.83 -0.09 2.18
N GLU A 226 21.92 -0.45 1.51
CA GLU A 226 22.32 -1.86 1.34
C GLU A 226 23.09 -2.37 2.57
N ASP A 227 23.97 -1.53 3.11
CA ASP A 227 24.85 -1.86 4.24
C ASP A 227 24.51 -1.01 5.46
N ARG A 228 23.71 -1.57 6.36
CA ARG A 228 23.38 -0.96 7.65
C ARG A 228 24.59 -0.85 8.56
N GLU A 229 25.46 -1.85 8.58
CA GLU A 229 26.54 -1.95 9.56
C GLU A 229 27.64 -0.94 9.27
N SER A 230 28.00 -0.76 8.01
CA SER A 230 28.95 0.27 7.59
C SER A 230 28.45 1.66 7.97
N LEU A 231 27.18 2.00 7.71
CA LEU A 231 26.64 3.31 8.12
C LEU A 231 26.69 3.51 9.64
N MET A 232 26.31 2.49 10.41
CA MET A 232 26.33 2.58 11.88
C MET A 232 27.76 2.69 12.43
N GLN A 233 28.74 2.04 11.81
CA GLN A 233 30.15 2.18 12.18
C GLN A 233 30.66 3.60 11.91
N GLU A 234 30.39 4.15 10.73
CA GLU A 234 30.78 5.52 10.37
C GLU A 234 30.14 6.56 11.31
N MET A 235 28.85 6.40 11.62
CA MET A 235 28.17 7.26 12.59
C MET A 235 28.82 7.21 13.97
N LYS A 236 29.22 6.02 14.43
CA LYS A 236 29.91 5.86 15.71
C LYS A 236 31.30 6.48 15.69
N GLN A 237 32.06 6.32 14.61
CA GLN A 237 33.40 6.90 14.46
C GLN A 237 33.37 8.43 14.43
N GLN A 238 32.34 9.01 13.83
CA GLN A 238 32.15 10.45 13.73
C GLN A 238 31.35 11.03 14.91
N GLU A 239 31.08 10.24 15.96
CA GLU A 239 30.34 10.63 17.16
C GLU A 239 28.95 11.25 16.86
N ILE A 240 28.30 10.77 15.80
CA ILE A 240 26.94 11.17 15.43
C ILE A 240 25.96 10.53 16.42
N GLY A 241 25.47 11.33 17.37
CA GLY A 241 24.52 10.92 18.42
C GLY A 241 23.08 10.69 17.94
N LEU A 242 22.90 9.84 16.92
CA LEU A 242 21.58 9.47 16.41
C LEU A 242 21.30 7.98 16.63
N GLU A 243 20.12 7.69 17.18
CA GLU A 243 19.54 6.35 17.18
C GLU A 243 18.64 6.19 15.96
N ILE A 244 18.89 5.16 15.14
CA ILE A 244 18.16 4.92 13.91
C ILE A 244 17.22 3.72 14.06
N GLY A 245 15.94 3.94 13.78
CA GLY A 245 14.95 2.88 13.60
C GLY A 245 14.99 2.36 12.16
N TRP A 246 15.08 1.03 12.01
CA TRP A 246 15.23 0.37 10.70
C TRP A 246 14.00 -0.47 10.35
N TYR A 247 13.62 -0.44 9.08
CA TYR A 247 12.73 -1.43 8.47
C TYR A 247 13.51 -2.27 7.48
N MET A 248 13.29 -3.59 7.55
CA MET A 248 13.97 -4.56 6.73
C MET A 248 13.14 -4.92 5.52
N LEU A 249 13.72 -4.74 4.35
CA LEU A 249 13.10 -5.00 3.07
C LEU A 249 13.71 -6.25 2.45
N SER A 250 12.95 -7.34 2.39
CA SER A 250 13.42 -8.59 1.79
C SER A 250 13.63 -8.43 0.29
N ARG A 251 14.74 -8.99 -0.20
CA ARG A 251 15.08 -9.11 -1.62
C ARG A 251 14.75 -10.47 -2.21
N LYS A 252 14.21 -11.38 -1.40
CA LYS A 252 13.89 -12.73 -1.85
C LYS A 252 12.79 -12.69 -2.93
N PRO A 253 12.96 -13.38 -4.06
CA PRO A 253 12.00 -13.31 -5.18
C PRO A 253 10.56 -13.60 -4.77
N GLU A 254 10.33 -14.55 -3.86
CA GLU A 254 9.02 -14.90 -3.34
C GLU A 254 8.37 -13.76 -2.53
N ASP A 255 9.15 -13.02 -1.75
CA ASP A 255 8.66 -11.90 -0.95
C ASP A 255 8.32 -10.70 -1.85
N VAL A 256 9.16 -10.44 -2.85
CA VAL A 256 8.91 -9.40 -3.85
C VAL A 256 7.68 -9.73 -4.69
N TRP A 257 7.53 -10.99 -5.12
CA TRP A 257 6.34 -11.46 -5.83
C TRP A 257 5.07 -11.35 -4.97
N ASN A 258 5.18 -11.70 -3.68
CA ASN A 258 4.08 -11.51 -2.75
C ASN A 258 3.71 -10.04 -2.63
N LEU A 259 4.67 -9.13 -2.47
CA LEU A 259 4.43 -7.68 -2.41
C LEU A 259 3.72 -7.14 -3.67
N TYR A 260 4.15 -7.60 -4.85
CA TYR A 260 3.48 -7.31 -6.11
C TYR A 260 2.01 -7.77 -6.10
N LYS A 261 1.75 -9.04 -5.77
CA LYS A 261 0.38 -9.59 -5.68
C LYS A 261 -0.48 -8.86 -4.64
N MET A 262 0.12 -8.47 -3.52
CA MET A 262 -0.59 -7.73 -2.48
C MET A 262 -1.04 -6.36 -2.99
N THR A 263 -0.19 -5.67 -3.77
CA THR A 263 -0.55 -4.40 -4.42
C THR A 263 -1.73 -4.58 -5.39
N MET A 264 -1.72 -5.67 -6.16
CA MET A 264 -2.85 -6.03 -7.03
C MET A 264 -4.12 -6.31 -6.23
N GLY A 265 -4.04 -7.08 -5.16
CA GLY A 265 -5.18 -7.43 -4.32
C GLY A 265 -5.84 -6.21 -3.67
N VAL A 266 -5.05 -5.23 -3.20
CA VAL A 266 -5.59 -3.98 -2.66
C VAL A 266 -6.32 -3.17 -3.73
N SER A 267 -5.76 -3.12 -4.94
CA SER A 267 -6.36 -2.40 -6.08
C SER A 267 -7.65 -3.07 -6.57
N GLN A 268 -7.69 -4.41 -6.56
CA GLN A 268 -8.90 -5.18 -6.81
C GLN A 268 -9.97 -4.91 -5.76
N CYS A 269 -9.59 -4.81 -4.48
CA CYS A 269 -10.51 -4.49 -3.39
C CYS A 269 -11.14 -3.10 -3.58
N LEU A 270 -10.32 -2.09 -3.88
CA LEU A 270 -10.75 -0.73 -4.23
C LEU A 270 -11.78 -0.72 -5.36
N PHE A 271 -11.47 -1.39 -6.49
CA PHE A 271 -12.37 -1.55 -7.62
C PHE A 271 -13.68 -2.22 -7.22
N THR A 272 -13.60 -3.32 -6.46
CA THR A 272 -14.76 -4.12 -6.07
C THR A 272 -15.70 -3.33 -5.16
N ILE A 273 -15.17 -2.60 -4.17
CA ILE A 273 -15.99 -1.77 -3.26
C ILE A 273 -16.72 -0.66 -4.04
N ALA A 274 -16.02 0.04 -4.92
CA ALA A 274 -16.64 1.07 -5.74
C ALA A 274 -17.73 0.48 -6.67
N GLY A 275 -17.46 -0.68 -7.29
CA GLY A 275 -18.42 -1.42 -8.10
C GLY A 275 -19.64 -1.90 -7.29
N LEU A 276 -19.46 -2.38 -6.06
CA LEU A 276 -20.55 -2.77 -5.17
C LEU A 276 -21.51 -1.60 -4.91
N LEU A 277 -20.98 -0.41 -4.62
CA LEU A 277 -21.82 0.78 -4.38
C LEU A 277 -22.60 1.20 -5.63
N ILE A 278 -21.99 1.11 -6.81
CA ILE A 278 -22.68 1.38 -8.09
C ILE A 278 -23.82 0.38 -8.29
N ILE A 279 -23.56 -0.91 -8.07
CA ILE A 279 -24.58 -1.96 -8.19
C ILE A 279 -25.73 -1.70 -7.20
N LEU A 280 -25.45 -1.35 -5.95
CA LEU A 280 -26.49 -1.06 -4.97
C LEU A 280 -27.36 0.12 -5.40
N GLU A 281 -26.75 1.23 -5.82
CA GLU A 281 -27.45 2.41 -6.31
C GLU A 281 -28.29 2.11 -7.57
N ASP A 282 -27.76 1.37 -8.55
CA ASP A 282 -28.48 1.01 -9.78
C ASP A 282 -29.68 0.08 -9.53
N ASN A 283 -29.74 -0.59 -8.37
CA ASN A 283 -30.90 -1.38 -7.94
C ASN A 283 -31.84 -0.59 -7.00
N GLY A 284 -31.62 0.71 -6.79
CA GLY A 284 -32.47 1.55 -5.96
C GLY A 284 -32.29 1.32 -4.45
N VAL A 285 -31.16 0.73 -4.04
CA VAL A 285 -30.82 0.57 -2.63
C VAL A 285 -30.46 1.93 -2.05
N ASP A 286 -31.08 2.30 -0.93
CA ASP A 286 -30.73 3.52 -0.22
C ASP A 286 -29.37 3.35 0.50
N LEU A 287 -28.35 4.02 -0.04
CA LEU A 287 -27.02 4.17 0.55
C LEU A 287 -26.93 5.46 1.36
#